data_AF-A0A436HEH3-F1
#
_entry.id   AF-A0A436HEH3-F1
#
_cell.length_a   1.000
_cell.length_b   1.000
_cell.length_c   1.000
_cell.angle_alpha   90.00
_cell.angle_beta   90.00
_cell.angle_gamma   90.00
#
_symmetry.space_group_name_H-M   'P 1'
#
loop_
_entity.id
_entity.type
_entity.pdbx_description
1 polymer ?
#
loop_
_entity_poly.entity_id
_entity_poly.type
_entity_poly.pdbx_seq_one_letter_code
_entity_poly.pdbx_strand_id
1 'polypeptide(L)'
;MTFDWPTALPLIFAGLMGLAILIYVILDGFDLGIGILFAAAEDAEQDTMIAAIGPFWDANETWLVLAVGLLLVAFPLAHGVILTALYIPVFVLLLGLILRGVAFDFRAKVPAGRKHRWNRIFFLGSLIASLAQGYMLGVYVLGLDVGLGGMAFGVLVAFCLAAAYAAMGAAWVIYKTEGELQKKAVRWLRT
;
A
#
# COMPACT_ATOMS: atom_id res chain seq x y z
N MET A 1 -3.28 39.11 -6.09
CA MET A 1 -2.29 38.10 -6.50
C MET A 1 -2.56 37.79 -7.96
N THR A 2 -1.68 38.21 -8.86
CA THR A 2 -1.79 37.87 -10.29
C THR A 2 -1.46 36.41 -10.48
N PHE A 3 -2.33 35.66 -11.15
CA PHE A 3 -2.12 34.26 -11.46
C PHE A 3 -1.00 34.14 -12.50
N ASP A 4 0.16 33.61 -12.09
CA ASP A 4 1.37 33.49 -12.89
C ASP A 4 1.64 32.00 -13.20
N TRP A 5 1.63 31.62 -14.48
CA TRP A 5 1.73 30.22 -14.92
C TRP A 5 3.02 29.49 -14.49
N PRO A 6 4.22 30.10 -14.57
CA PRO A 6 5.45 29.54 -14.02
C PRO A 6 5.35 29.14 -12.55
N THR A 7 4.57 29.88 -11.76
CA THR A 7 4.33 29.58 -10.34
C THR A 7 3.16 28.62 -10.15
N ALA A 8 2.09 28.76 -10.94
CA ALA A 8 0.87 27.97 -10.80
C ALA A 8 1.03 26.52 -11.27
N LEU A 9 1.74 26.27 -12.37
CA LEU A 9 1.90 24.93 -12.94
C LEU A 9 2.57 23.95 -11.94
N PRO A 10 3.73 24.27 -11.32
CA PRO A 10 4.33 23.40 -10.32
C PRO A 10 3.39 23.12 -9.14
N LEU A 11 2.63 24.11 -8.67
CA LEU A 11 1.68 23.93 -7.56
C LEU A 11 0.51 23.02 -7.95
N ILE A 12 -0.01 23.16 -9.17
CA ILE A 12 -1.07 22.27 -9.69
C ILE A 12 -0.55 20.84 -9.78
N PHE A 13 0.61 20.61 -10.38
CA PHE A 13 1.18 19.27 -10.50
C PHE A 13 1.56 18.67 -9.15
N ALA A 14 2.08 19.47 -8.22
CA ALA A 14 2.33 19.03 -6.84
C ALA A 14 1.02 18.65 -6.13
N GLY A 15 -0.05 19.43 -6.33
CA GLY A 15 -1.38 19.14 -5.80
C GLY A 15 -1.99 17.87 -6.39
N LEU A 16 -1.89 17.66 -7.71
CA LEU A 16 -2.34 16.45 -8.39
C LEU A 16 -1.56 15.22 -7.93
N MET A 17 -0.25 15.35 -7.76
CA MET A 17 0.60 14.28 -7.22
C MET A 17 0.21 13.95 -5.77
N GLY A 18 0.02 14.96 -4.92
CA GLY A 18 -0.44 14.78 -3.55
C GLY A 18 -1.83 14.11 -3.47
N LEU A 19 -2.75 14.51 -4.35
CA LEU A 19 -4.07 13.89 -4.47
C LEU A 19 -3.97 12.42 -4.92
N ALA A 20 -3.15 12.13 -5.93
CA ALA A 20 -2.95 10.76 -6.42
C ALA A 20 -2.36 9.86 -5.33
N ILE A 21 -1.35 10.33 -4.58
CA ILE A 21 -0.77 9.62 -3.45
C ILE A 21 -1.80 9.42 -2.34
N LEU A 22 -2.59 10.44 -2.00
CA LEU A 22 -3.63 10.34 -0.97
C LEU A 22 -4.67 9.29 -1.34
N ILE A 23 -5.18 9.34 -2.58
CA ILE A 23 -6.15 8.36 -3.07
C ILE A 23 -5.53 6.96 -3.04
N TYR A 24 -4.29 6.80 -3.51
CA TYR A 24 -3.58 5.53 -3.45
C TYR A 24 -3.47 4.99 -2.01
N VAL A 25 -2.99 5.79 -1.06
CA VAL A 25 -2.83 5.40 0.36
C VAL A 25 -4.16 5.00 0.97
N ILE A 26 -5.27 5.65 0.59
CA ILE A 26 -6.60 5.31 1.08
C ILE A 26 -7.10 4.01 0.45
N LEU A 27 -7.05 3.91 -0.88
CA LEU A 27 -7.66 2.82 -1.62
C LEU A 27 -6.85 1.54 -1.53
N ASP A 28 -5.57 1.59 -1.88
CA ASP A 28 -4.70 0.42 -1.81
C ASP A 28 -4.33 0.09 -0.35
N GLY A 29 -4.43 1.06 0.57
CA GLY A 29 -4.18 0.85 1.99
C GLY A 29 -5.13 -0.17 2.64
N PHE A 30 -6.42 -0.20 2.26
CA PHE A 30 -7.32 -1.24 2.77
C PHE A 30 -7.06 -2.61 2.12
N ASP A 31 -6.63 -2.65 0.85
CA ASP A 31 -6.27 -3.90 0.16
C ASP A 31 -5.03 -4.55 0.80
N LEU A 32 -3.99 -3.74 1.00
CA LEU A 32 -2.78 -4.14 1.71
C LEU A 32 -3.10 -4.55 3.15
N GLY A 33 -3.96 -3.78 3.82
CA GLY A 33 -4.47 -4.08 5.16
C GLY A 33 -5.14 -5.44 5.27
N ILE A 34 -6.01 -5.77 4.32
CA ILE A 34 -6.66 -7.08 4.23
C ILE A 34 -5.64 -8.19 4.02
N GLY A 35 -4.64 -7.95 3.17
CA GLY A 35 -3.53 -8.88 3.00
C GLY A 35 -2.71 -9.11 4.27
N ILE A 36 -2.51 -8.09 5.10
CA ILE A 36 -1.84 -8.25 6.41
C ILE A 36 -2.71 -9.08 7.37
N LEU A 37 -4.01 -8.77 7.45
CA LEU A 37 -4.95 -9.47 8.33
C LEU A 37 -5.23 -10.92 7.92
N PHE A 38 -4.89 -11.28 6.69
CA PHE A 38 -5.08 -12.61 6.12
C PHE A 38 -4.47 -13.73 6.98
N ALA A 39 -3.34 -13.47 7.65
CA ALA A 39 -2.68 -14.41 8.55
C ALA A 39 -3.50 -14.72 9.82
N ALA A 40 -4.43 -13.85 10.22
CA ALA A 40 -5.31 -14.01 11.37
C ALA A 40 -6.70 -14.55 11.00
N ALA A 41 -6.99 -14.70 9.70
CA ALA A 41 -8.27 -15.17 9.16
C ALA A 41 -8.26 -16.67 8.86
N GLU A 42 -9.42 -17.31 9.00
CA GLU A 42 -9.64 -18.71 8.60
C GLU A 42 -9.84 -18.84 7.08
N ASP A 43 -9.63 -20.03 6.51
CA ASP A 43 -9.67 -20.23 5.05
C ASP A 43 -11.00 -19.77 4.40
N ALA A 44 -12.13 -19.98 5.08
CA ALA A 44 -13.44 -19.52 4.61
C ALA A 44 -13.59 -17.99 4.70
N GLU A 45 -13.10 -17.39 5.77
CA GLU A 45 -13.09 -15.92 5.95
C GLU A 45 -12.19 -15.25 4.89
N GLN A 46 -11.05 -15.86 4.58
CA GLN A 46 -10.11 -15.41 3.55
C GLN A 46 -10.75 -15.39 2.16
N ASP A 47 -11.62 -16.35 1.82
CA ASP A 47 -12.38 -16.33 0.56
C ASP A 47 -13.31 -15.10 0.52
N THR A 48 -14.00 -14.79 1.61
CA THR A 48 -14.86 -13.59 1.71
C THR A 48 -14.03 -12.30 1.63
N MET A 49 -12.90 -12.23 2.32
CA MET A 49 -12.00 -11.07 2.31
C MET A 49 -11.47 -10.76 0.89
N ILE A 50 -11.10 -11.79 0.12
CA ILE A 50 -10.67 -11.64 -1.29
C ILE A 50 -11.82 -11.14 -2.17
N ALA A 51 -13.01 -11.71 -2.00
CA ALA A 51 -14.19 -11.28 -2.75
C ALA A 51 -14.55 -9.81 -2.48
N ALA A 52 -14.30 -9.31 -1.27
CA ALA A 52 -14.59 -7.93 -0.88
C ALA A 52 -13.72 -6.87 -1.57
N ILE A 53 -12.54 -7.24 -2.07
CA ILE A 53 -11.59 -6.33 -2.76
C ILE A 53 -11.43 -6.61 -4.25
N GLY A 54 -11.85 -7.80 -4.72
CA GLY A 54 -11.61 -8.26 -6.09
C GLY A 54 -11.99 -7.32 -7.23
N PRO A 55 -13.09 -6.57 -7.17
CA PRO A 55 -13.43 -5.63 -8.24
C PRO A 55 -12.54 -4.37 -8.31
N PHE A 56 -11.75 -4.07 -7.28
CA PHE A 56 -11.12 -2.76 -7.10
C PHE A 56 -9.59 -2.79 -7.00
N TRP A 57 -9.00 -3.90 -6.54
CA TRP A 57 -7.57 -3.93 -6.18
C TRP A 57 -6.62 -3.48 -7.31
N ASP A 58 -6.87 -3.95 -8.54
CA ASP A 58 -6.04 -3.60 -9.71
C ASP A 58 -6.20 -2.12 -10.08
N ALA A 59 -7.41 -1.57 -9.94
CA ALA A 59 -7.66 -0.15 -10.15
C ALA A 59 -6.97 0.73 -9.10
N ASN A 60 -6.83 0.23 -7.86
CA ASN A 60 -6.21 0.98 -6.78
C ASN A 60 -4.70 1.19 -7.03
N GLU A 61 -3.99 0.23 -7.62
CA GLU A 61 -2.57 0.35 -7.99
C GLU A 61 -2.31 1.46 -9.03
N THR A 62 -3.29 1.76 -9.89
CA THR A 62 -3.12 2.77 -10.95
C THR A 62 -2.81 4.17 -10.41
N TRP A 63 -3.27 4.48 -9.20
CA TRP A 63 -3.01 5.76 -8.55
C TRP A 63 -1.54 5.95 -8.17
N LEU A 64 -0.85 4.87 -7.79
CA LEU A 64 0.60 4.89 -7.56
C LEU A 64 1.36 5.16 -8.86
N VAL A 65 0.95 4.48 -9.94
CA VAL A 65 1.55 4.68 -11.27
C VAL A 65 1.36 6.12 -11.75
N LEU A 66 0.17 6.69 -11.57
CA LEU A 66 -0.11 8.08 -11.88
C LEU A 66 0.78 9.03 -11.05
N ALA A 67 0.90 8.82 -9.74
CA ALA A 67 1.74 9.66 -8.88
C ALA A 67 3.21 9.67 -9.33
N VAL A 68 3.77 8.49 -9.64
CA VAL A 68 5.16 8.37 -10.14
C VAL A 68 5.30 8.98 -11.54
N GLY A 69 4.31 8.81 -12.42
CA GLY A 69 4.28 9.44 -13.73
C GLY A 69 4.24 10.97 -13.66
N LEU A 70 3.43 11.54 -12.75
CA LEU A 70 3.40 12.97 -12.49
C LEU A 70 4.74 13.48 -11.94
N LEU A 71 5.36 12.74 -11.02
CA LEU A 71 6.68 13.07 -10.50
C LEU A 71 7.74 13.11 -11.62
N LEU A 72 7.74 12.12 -12.52
CA LEU A 72 8.65 12.05 -13.66
C LEU A 72 8.45 13.20 -14.64
N VAL A 73 7.21 13.49 -15.02
CA VAL A 73 6.89 14.48 -16.07
C VAL A 73 7.02 15.91 -15.56
N ALA A 74 6.50 16.20 -14.36
CA ALA A 74 6.49 17.55 -13.82
C ALA A 74 7.77 17.91 -13.06
N PHE A 75 8.45 16.94 -12.46
CA PHE A 75 9.63 17.15 -11.61
C PHE A 75 10.75 16.14 -11.88
N PRO A 76 11.30 16.08 -13.10
CA PRO A 76 12.27 15.04 -13.50
C PRO A 76 13.54 15.00 -12.65
N LEU A 77 14.03 16.16 -12.18
CA LEU A 77 15.17 16.22 -11.25
C LEU A 77 14.83 15.61 -9.89
N ALA A 78 13.66 15.93 -9.33
CA ALA A 78 13.21 15.35 -8.07
C ALA A 78 12.99 13.84 -8.20
N HIS A 79 12.36 13.40 -9.30
CA HIS A 79 12.23 11.98 -9.65
C HIS A 79 13.58 11.24 -9.61
N GLY A 80 14.60 11.78 -10.28
CA GLY A 80 15.93 11.18 -10.32
C GLY A 80 16.58 11.08 -8.93
N VAL A 81 16.53 12.15 -8.13
CA VAL A 81 17.10 12.18 -6.78
C VAL A 81 16.38 11.19 -5.85
N ILE A 82 15.04 11.22 -5.84
CA ILE A 82 14.21 10.40 -4.95
C ILE A 82 14.38 8.91 -5.28
N LEU A 83 14.24 8.50 -6.55
CA LEU A 83 14.34 7.08 -6.90
C LEU A 83 15.76 6.53 -6.80
N THR A 84 16.78 7.38 -6.96
CA THR A 84 18.16 6.95 -6.72
C THR A 84 18.39 6.69 -5.23
N ALA A 85 17.95 7.60 -4.36
CA ALA A 85 18.08 7.43 -2.92
C ALA A 85 17.25 6.26 -2.38
N LEU A 86 16.06 6.03 -2.94
CA LEU A 86 15.11 5.00 -2.51
C LEU A 86 15.14 3.75 -3.39
N TYR A 87 16.21 3.52 -4.16
CA TYR A 87 16.27 2.42 -5.14
C TYR A 87 15.92 1.05 -4.54
N ILE A 88 16.58 0.68 -3.43
CA ILE A 88 16.35 -0.61 -2.77
C ILE A 88 14.93 -0.70 -2.17
N PRO A 89 14.44 0.28 -1.38
CA PRO A 89 13.05 0.28 -0.93
C PRO A 89 12.01 0.18 -2.05
N VAL A 90 12.20 0.92 -3.15
CA VAL A 90 11.30 0.87 -4.33
C VAL A 90 11.31 -0.51 -4.97
N PHE A 91 12.49 -1.12 -5.12
CA PHE A 91 12.60 -2.49 -5.63
C PHE A 91 11.84 -3.49 -4.75
N VAL A 92 12.00 -3.38 -3.42
CA VAL A 92 11.30 -4.24 -2.45
C VAL A 92 9.78 -4.02 -2.50
N LEU A 93 9.33 -2.76 -2.64
CA LEU A 93 7.92 -2.42 -2.83
C LEU A 93 7.34 -3.12 -4.06
N LEU A 94 8.01 -2.98 -5.22
CA LEU A 94 7.57 -3.59 -6.47
C LEU A 94 7.49 -5.11 -6.36
N LEU A 95 8.47 -5.74 -5.70
CA LEU A 95 8.43 -7.18 -5.44
C LEU A 95 7.21 -7.57 -4.59
N GLY A 96 6.91 -6.79 -3.54
CA GLY A 96 5.72 -7.00 -2.71
C GLY A 96 4.41 -6.91 -3.49
N LEU A 97 4.26 -5.88 -4.32
CA LEU A 97 3.08 -5.68 -5.18
C LEU A 97 2.93 -6.80 -6.21
N ILE A 98 4.02 -7.22 -6.87
CA ILE A 98 3.99 -8.35 -7.82
C ILE A 98 3.57 -9.64 -7.11
N LEU A 99 4.15 -9.95 -5.95
CA LEU A 99 3.79 -11.13 -5.17
C LEU A 99 2.30 -11.12 -4.78
N ARG A 100 1.79 -9.96 -4.36
CA ARG A 100 0.39 -9.75 -4.02
C ARG A 100 -0.53 -10.02 -5.22
N GLY A 101 -0.29 -9.35 -6.36
CA GLY A 101 -1.12 -9.49 -7.55
C GLY A 101 -1.12 -10.91 -8.11
N VAL A 102 0.06 -11.54 -8.21
CA VAL A 102 0.18 -12.93 -8.65
C VAL A 102 -0.55 -13.87 -7.69
N ALA A 103 -0.41 -13.68 -6.37
CA ALA A 103 -1.10 -14.51 -5.40
C ALA A 103 -2.63 -14.36 -5.48
N PHE A 104 -3.12 -13.14 -5.68
CA PHE A 104 -4.55 -12.86 -5.85
C PHE A 104 -5.14 -13.66 -7.01
N ASP A 105 -4.56 -13.53 -8.21
CA ASP A 105 -5.03 -14.18 -9.43
C ASP A 105 -4.88 -15.70 -9.41
N PHE A 106 -3.77 -16.20 -8.88
CA PHE A 106 -3.52 -17.65 -8.85
C PHE A 106 -4.34 -18.35 -7.78
N ARG A 107 -4.62 -17.69 -6.66
CA ARG A 107 -5.48 -18.23 -5.59
C ARG A 107 -6.88 -18.56 -6.10
N ALA A 108 -7.43 -17.73 -7.00
CA ALA A 108 -8.73 -17.97 -7.62
C ALA A 108 -8.75 -19.20 -8.56
N LYS A 109 -7.59 -19.62 -9.07
CA LYS A 109 -7.44 -20.67 -10.08
C LYS A 109 -7.02 -22.03 -9.51
N VAL A 110 -6.57 -22.09 -8.24
CA VAL A 110 -6.11 -23.34 -7.63
C VAL A 110 -7.21 -24.09 -6.87
N PRO A 111 -7.14 -25.43 -6.80
CA PRO A 111 -8.01 -26.23 -5.94
C PRO A 111 -7.89 -25.81 -4.47
N ALA A 112 -8.97 -25.98 -3.70
CA ALA A 112 -9.06 -25.57 -2.29
C ALA A 112 -7.85 -26.02 -1.44
N GLY A 113 -7.40 -27.28 -1.59
CA GLY A 113 -6.26 -27.83 -0.85
C GLY A 113 -4.87 -27.25 -1.19
N ARG A 114 -4.76 -26.33 -2.16
CA ARG A 114 -3.50 -25.66 -2.53
C ARG A 114 -3.53 -24.14 -2.32
N LYS A 115 -4.63 -23.58 -1.79
CA LYS A 115 -4.76 -22.13 -1.54
C LYS A 115 -3.77 -21.63 -0.48
N HIS A 116 -3.39 -22.45 0.50
CA HIS A 116 -2.54 -22.05 1.62
C HIS A 116 -1.20 -21.40 1.21
N ARG A 117 -0.56 -21.91 0.14
CA ARG A 117 0.69 -21.31 -0.38
C ARG A 117 0.45 -19.89 -0.88
N TRP A 118 -0.65 -19.66 -1.60
CA TRP A 118 -0.99 -18.35 -2.14
C TRP A 118 -1.50 -17.40 -1.06
N ASN A 119 -2.19 -17.89 -0.03
CA ASN A 119 -2.55 -17.10 1.16
C ASN A 119 -1.30 -16.51 1.83
N ARG A 120 -0.25 -17.33 1.98
CA ARG A 120 1.04 -16.89 2.54
C ARG A 120 1.75 -15.88 1.66
N ILE A 121 1.75 -16.09 0.33
CA ILE A 121 2.38 -15.14 -0.61
C ILE A 121 1.60 -13.81 -0.63
N PHE A 122 0.27 -13.85 -0.59
CA PHE A 122 -0.58 -12.66 -0.51
C PHE A 122 -0.28 -11.85 0.76
N PHE A 123 -0.22 -12.53 1.91
CA PHE A 123 0.18 -11.90 3.18
C PHE A 123 1.58 -11.28 3.11
N LEU A 124 2.58 -12.03 2.67
CA LEU A 124 3.96 -11.54 2.60
C LEU A 124 4.09 -10.39 1.61
N GLY A 125 3.45 -10.47 0.44
CA GLY A 125 3.46 -9.41 -0.56
C GLY A 125 2.88 -8.11 -0.01
N SER A 126 1.71 -8.18 0.63
CA SER A 126 1.07 -7.01 1.24
C SER A 126 1.86 -6.43 2.40
N LEU A 127 2.46 -7.28 3.26
CA LEU A 127 3.30 -6.82 4.36
C LEU A 127 4.58 -6.14 3.86
N ILE A 128 5.27 -6.75 2.87
CA ILE A 128 6.49 -6.20 2.29
C ILE A 128 6.21 -4.84 1.63
N ALA A 129 5.14 -4.74 0.84
CA ALA A 129 4.76 -3.49 0.19
C ALA A 129 4.46 -2.39 1.23
N SER A 130 3.70 -2.71 2.27
CA SER A 130 3.34 -1.77 3.34
C SER A 130 4.55 -1.26 4.12
N LEU A 131 5.44 -2.17 4.51
CA LEU A 131 6.67 -1.82 5.23
C LEU A 131 7.62 -0.99 4.35
N ALA A 132 7.78 -1.36 3.08
CA ALA A 132 8.62 -0.60 2.15
C ALA A 132 8.10 0.83 1.97
N GLN A 133 6.78 1.01 1.85
CA GLN A 133 6.16 2.33 1.75
C GLN A 133 6.37 3.19 2.99
N GLY A 134 6.15 2.65 4.18
CA GLY A 134 6.35 3.42 5.39
C GLY A 134 7.82 3.75 5.62
N TYR A 135 8.74 2.84 5.27
CA TYR A 135 10.18 3.13 5.29
C TYR A 135 10.54 4.28 4.35
N MET A 136 10.08 4.22 3.11
CA MET A 136 10.29 5.28 2.11
C MET A 136 9.73 6.62 2.60
N LEU A 137 8.52 6.63 3.15
CA LEU A 137 7.89 7.83 3.69
C LEU A 137 8.70 8.43 4.85
N GLY A 138 9.14 7.60 5.79
CA GLY A 138 9.91 8.07 6.95
C GLY A 138 11.25 8.69 6.54
N VAL A 139 11.99 8.03 5.65
CA VAL A 139 13.25 8.55 5.12
C VAL A 139 13.02 9.82 4.28
N TYR A 140 11.96 9.87 3.49
CA TYR A 140 11.60 11.03 2.67
C TYR A 140 11.30 12.27 3.51
N VAL A 141 10.53 12.13 4.60
CA VAL A 141 10.20 13.24 5.52
C VAL A 141 11.45 13.82 6.20
N LEU A 142 12.48 13.01 6.41
CA LEU A 142 13.78 13.45 6.92
C LEU A 142 14.74 13.96 5.83
N GLY A 143 14.24 14.23 4.62
CA GLY A 143 15.05 14.77 3.52
C GLY A 143 15.99 13.75 2.88
N LEU A 144 15.58 12.48 2.84
CA LEU A 144 16.36 11.36 2.31
C LEU A 144 17.63 11.05 3.14
N ASP A 145 17.60 11.33 4.45
CA ASP A 145 18.67 10.93 5.36
C ASP A 145 18.73 9.40 5.47
N VAL A 146 19.82 8.83 4.96
CA VAL A 146 20.14 7.39 5.03
C VAL A 146 21.14 7.08 6.14
N GLY A 147 21.41 8.01 7.04
CA GLY A 147 22.14 7.74 8.29
C GLY A 147 21.33 6.86 9.24
N LEU A 148 21.96 6.39 10.33
CA LEU A 148 21.33 5.50 11.31
C LEU A 148 20.02 6.07 11.89
N GLY A 149 19.96 7.38 12.14
CA GLY A 149 18.76 8.05 12.63
C GLY A 149 17.62 8.02 11.61
N GLY A 150 17.91 8.36 10.36
CA GLY A 150 16.96 8.28 9.26
C GLY A 150 16.46 6.87 8.99
N MET A 151 17.35 5.87 9.01
CA MET A 151 16.99 4.46 8.88
C MET A 151 16.08 4.00 10.03
N ALA A 152 16.44 4.32 11.28
CA ALA A 152 15.64 3.93 12.45
C ALA A 152 14.24 4.58 12.43
N PHE A 153 14.16 5.85 12.04
CA PHE A 153 12.89 6.53 11.85
C PHE A 153 12.08 5.93 10.69
N GLY A 154 12.72 5.61 9.57
CA GLY A 154 12.10 4.88 8.46
C GLY A 154 11.49 3.56 8.91
N VAL A 155 12.23 2.75 9.69
CA VAL A 155 11.72 1.48 10.22
C VAL A 155 10.52 1.70 11.16
N LEU A 156 10.57 2.72 12.02
CA LEU A 156 9.42 3.08 12.87
C LEU A 156 8.19 3.41 12.01
N VAL A 157 8.34 4.27 11.00
CA VAL A 157 7.23 4.65 10.10
C VAL A 157 6.75 3.46 9.29
N ALA A 158 7.62 2.52 8.91
CA ALA A 158 7.25 1.26 8.26
C ALA A 158 6.23 0.48 9.08
N PHE A 159 6.52 0.24 10.36
CA PHE A 159 5.59 -0.47 11.25
C PHE A 159 4.32 0.31 11.53
N CYS A 160 4.42 1.63 11.74
CA CYS A 160 3.25 2.49 11.95
C CYS A 160 2.32 2.48 10.73
N LEU A 161 2.87 2.57 9.51
CA LEU A 161 2.06 2.56 8.29
C LEU A 161 1.44 1.19 8.04
N ALA A 162 2.18 0.10 8.25
CA ALA A 162 1.64 -1.25 8.13
C ALA A 162 0.49 -1.51 9.14
N ALA A 163 0.61 -1.01 10.38
CA ALA A 163 -0.46 -1.06 11.36
C ALA A 163 -1.67 -0.21 10.95
N ALA A 164 -1.42 1.00 10.42
CA ALA A 164 -2.49 1.86 9.91
C ALA A 164 -3.25 1.20 8.75
N TYR A 165 -2.55 0.57 7.81
CA TYR A 165 -3.18 -0.21 6.74
C TYR A 165 -3.95 -1.40 7.27
N ALA A 166 -3.41 -2.16 8.23
CA ALA A 166 -4.17 -3.24 8.88
C ALA A 166 -5.48 -2.72 9.51
N ALA A 167 -5.46 -1.56 10.17
CA ALA A 167 -6.66 -0.91 10.70
C ALA A 167 -7.64 -0.51 9.58
N MET A 168 -7.15 0.05 8.47
CA MET A 168 -7.98 0.38 7.30
C MET A 168 -8.61 -0.87 6.67
N GLY A 169 -7.85 -1.96 6.56
CA GLY A 169 -8.34 -3.25 6.09
C GLY A 169 -9.42 -3.81 7.01
N ALA A 170 -9.24 -3.71 8.33
CA ALA A 170 -10.26 -4.11 9.31
C ALA A 170 -11.53 -3.26 9.15
N ALA A 171 -11.41 -1.94 8.98
CA ALA A 171 -12.53 -1.05 8.73
C ALA A 171 -13.30 -1.41 7.43
N TRP A 172 -12.59 -1.76 6.36
CA TRP A 172 -13.21 -2.22 5.12
C TRP A 172 -13.97 -3.53 5.30
N VAL A 173 -13.38 -4.51 6.01
CA VAL A 173 -14.06 -5.77 6.32
C VAL A 173 -15.30 -5.52 7.18
N ILE A 174 -15.24 -4.63 8.17
CA ILE A 174 -16.41 -4.24 8.98
C ILE A 174 -17.52 -3.68 8.09
N TYR A 175 -17.18 -2.85 7.10
CA TYR A 175 -18.13 -2.26 6.18
C TYR A 175 -18.72 -3.27 5.19
N LYS A 176 -17.93 -4.24 4.72
CA LYS A 176 -18.31 -5.16 3.64
C LYS A 176 -18.86 -6.51 4.09
N THR A 177 -18.74 -6.86 5.37
CA THR A 177 -19.10 -8.20 5.87
C THR A 177 -20.03 -8.12 7.08
N GLU A 178 -20.72 -9.22 7.36
CA GLU A 178 -21.63 -9.38 8.50
C GLU A 178 -21.25 -10.61 9.34
N GLY A 179 -21.84 -10.75 10.52
CA GLY A 179 -21.69 -11.95 11.35
C GLY A 179 -20.34 -12.05 12.06
N GLU A 180 -19.77 -13.26 12.11
CA GLU A 180 -18.57 -13.55 12.91
C GLU A 180 -17.31 -12.87 12.36
N LEU A 181 -17.16 -12.80 11.03
CA LEU A 181 -16.03 -12.11 10.41
C LEU A 181 -16.05 -10.60 10.73
N GLN A 182 -17.23 -9.97 10.71
CA GLN A 182 -17.37 -8.56 11.08
C GLN A 182 -16.98 -8.32 12.54
N LYS A 183 -17.45 -9.16 13.48
CA LYS A 183 -17.08 -9.08 14.90
C LYS A 183 -15.58 -9.29 15.11
N LYS A 184 -14.97 -10.20 14.34
CA LYS A 184 -13.53 -10.45 14.36
C LYS A 184 -12.75 -9.22 13.87
N ALA A 185 -13.21 -8.58 12.79
CA ALA A 185 -12.61 -7.35 12.27
C ALA A 185 -12.72 -6.17 13.25
N VAL A 186 -13.81 -6.04 14.01
CA VAL A 186 -13.92 -5.06 15.10
C VAL A 186 -12.85 -5.29 16.18
N ARG A 187 -12.51 -6.55 16.48
CA ARG A 187 -11.42 -6.86 17.43
C ARG A 187 -10.05 -6.48 16.85
N TRP A 188 -9.78 -6.79 15.59
CA TRP A 188 -8.55 -6.40 14.91
C TRP A 188 -8.35 -4.88 14.88
N LEU A 189 -9.42 -4.11 14.68
CA LEU A 189 -9.34 -2.64 14.67
C LEU A 189 -8.99 -2.03 16.05
N ARG A 190 -9.25 -2.77 17.15
CA ARG A 190 -8.99 -2.30 18.52
C ARG A 190 -7.58 -2.62 19.03
N THR A 191 -6.89 -3.53 18.37
CA THR A 191 -5.54 -4.01 18.73
C THR A 191 -4.49 -3.28 17.94
#